data_AF-A0A662I2L8-F1
#
_entry.id   AF-A0A662I2L8-F1
#
_cell.length_a   1.000
_cell.length_b   1.000
_cell.length_c   1.000
_cell.angle_alpha   90.00
_cell.angle_beta   90.00
_cell.angle_gamma   90.00
#
_symmetry.space_group_name_H-M   'P 1'
#
loop_
_entity.id
_entity.type
_entity.pdbx_description
1 polymer ?
#
loop_
_entity_poly.entity_id
_entity_poly.type
_entity_poly.pdbx_seq_one_letter_code
_entity_poly.pdbx_strand_id
1 'polypeptide(L)'
;MRLVQIARLATRLDPSFPPVYRQLLSVHYRRHVIARLWRYNSITLYCEVRANPVRAYYLVGRDAAVAARALIKLPMMYSALIDVDAAIVFGQPPPGYLAVIYQLLSQLDVEMPYGEIVLDPADITAWLNPYWAFTDGREWMWPEEARARIQLIRRGES
;
A
#
# COMPACT_ATOMS: atom_id res chain seq x y z
N MET A 1 9.26 -15.40 15.02
CA MET A 1 8.53 -16.55 15.62
C MET A 1 7.23 -16.76 14.86
N ARG A 2 6.99 -17.95 14.31
CA ARG A 2 5.80 -18.23 13.47
C ARG A 2 4.52 -18.15 14.32
N LEU A 3 3.41 -17.55 13.88
CA LEU A 3 2.12 -17.54 14.62
C LEU A 3 1.68 -18.94 15.07
N VAL A 4 1.93 -19.97 14.26
CA VAL A 4 1.67 -21.37 14.65
C VAL A 4 2.58 -21.83 15.80
N GLN A 5 3.82 -21.36 15.85
CA GLN A 5 4.74 -21.61 16.97
C GLN A 5 4.34 -20.82 18.21
N ILE A 6 3.81 -19.60 18.06
CA ILE A 6 3.25 -18.81 19.17
C ILE A 6 2.01 -19.50 19.73
N ALA A 7 1.09 -19.95 18.88
CA ALA A 7 -0.11 -20.69 19.30
C ALA A 7 0.25 -22.02 19.96
N ARG A 8 1.23 -22.77 19.43
CA ARG A 8 1.72 -24.01 20.06
C ARG A 8 2.50 -23.78 21.35
N LEU A 9 3.12 -22.61 21.50
CA LEU A 9 3.75 -22.20 22.74
C LEU A 9 2.67 -21.83 23.77
N ALA A 10 1.63 -21.10 23.36
CA ALA A 10 0.48 -20.75 24.18
C ALA A 10 -0.27 -22.00 24.66
N THR A 11 -0.57 -22.97 23.79
CA THR A 11 -1.19 -24.26 24.17
C THR A 11 -0.30 -25.12 25.08
N ARG A 12 1.03 -24.95 25.02
CA ARG A 12 1.95 -25.65 25.94
C ARG A 12 2.04 -24.99 27.31
N LEU A 13 1.92 -23.66 27.37
CA LEU A 13 1.97 -22.88 28.60
C LEU A 13 0.61 -22.83 29.31
N ASP A 14 -0.49 -22.88 28.56
CA ASP A 14 -1.85 -22.98 29.05
C ASP A 14 -2.59 -24.12 28.31
N PRO A 15 -2.73 -25.29 28.94
CA PRO A 15 -3.41 -26.45 28.33
C PRO A 15 -4.91 -26.21 28.07
N SER A 16 -5.52 -25.19 28.67
CA SER A 16 -6.91 -24.80 28.39
C SER A 16 -7.04 -24.00 27.10
N PHE A 17 -5.92 -23.51 26.55
CA PHE A 17 -5.87 -22.75 25.32
C PHE A 17 -6.19 -23.66 24.12
N PRO A 18 -7.23 -23.36 23.32
CA PRO A 18 -7.75 -24.28 22.34
C PRO A 18 -6.72 -24.59 21.24
N PRO A 19 -6.56 -25.88 20.85
CA PRO A 19 -5.60 -26.27 19.82
C PRO A 19 -5.96 -25.63 18.47
N VAL A 20 -5.02 -24.86 17.93
CA VAL A 20 -5.20 -24.20 16.63
C VAL A 20 -4.90 -25.20 15.52
N TYR A 21 -5.96 -25.84 15.01
CA TYR A 21 -5.85 -26.75 13.88
C TYR A 21 -5.69 -25.99 12.57
N ARG A 22 -4.84 -26.53 11.68
CA ARG A 22 -4.63 -26.01 10.33
C ARG A 22 -5.94 -25.84 9.54
N GLN A 23 -6.90 -26.73 9.77
CA GLN A 23 -8.24 -26.66 9.18
C GLN A 23 -9.06 -25.49 9.75
N LEU A 24 -8.94 -25.18 11.05
CA LEU A 24 -9.61 -24.05 11.70
C LEU A 24 -9.10 -22.71 11.15
N LEU A 25 -7.78 -22.59 10.93
CA LEU A 25 -7.17 -21.41 10.28
C LEU A 25 -7.60 -21.27 8.82
N SER A 26 -7.69 -22.38 8.08
CA SER A 26 -8.15 -22.36 6.69
C SER A 26 -9.62 -21.95 6.57
N VAL A 27 -10.46 -22.38 7.51
CA VAL A 27 -11.87 -21.93 7.61
C VAL A 27 -11.93 -20.45 8.02
N HIS A 28 -11.12 -20.02 8.99
CA HIS A 28 -11.04 -18.63 9.41
C HIS A 28 -10.66 -17.70 8.25
N TYR A 29 -9.64 -18.04 7.46
CA TYR A 29 -9.27 -17.24 6.29
C TYR A 29 -10.37 -17.21 5.22
N ARG A 30 -10.93 -18.36 4.82
CA ARG A 30 -11.97 -18.37 3.78
C ARG A 30 -13.25 -17.67 4.21
N ARG A 31 -13.67 -17.86 5.46
CA ARG A 31 -14.96 -17.40 5.98
C ARG A 31 -14.90 -16.00 6.59
N HIS A 32 -13.72 -15.54 7.02
CA HIS A 32 -13.56 -14.29 7.77
C HIS A 32 -12.53 -13.31 7.21
N VAL A 33 -11.61 -13.74 6.32
CA VAL A 33 -10.63 -12.85 5.66
C VAL A 33 -10.97 -12.64 4.19
N ILE A 34 -11.24 -13.72 3.44
CA ILE A 34 -11.56 -13.67 2.00
C ILE A 34 -13.04 -13.31 1.79
N ALA A 35 -13.97 -14.02 2.44
CA ALA A 35 -15.40 -13.70 2.37
C ALA A 35 -15.76 -12.36 3.06
N ARG A 36 -14.87 -11.80 3.88
CA ARG A 36 -15.02 -10.49 4.52
C ARG A 36 -13.87 -9.55 4.19
N LEU A 37 -13.24 -9.68 3.01
CA LEU A 37 -12.34 -8.67 2.45
C LEU A 37 -12.94 -7.31 2.82
N TRP A 38 -12.29 -6.62 3.77
CA TRP A 38 -12.98 -5.62 4.58
C TRP A 38 -13.58 -4.58 3.64
N ARG A 39 -14.81 -4.10 3.92
CA ARG A 39 -15.19 -2.79 3.37
C ARG A 39 -14.05 -1.85 3.78
N TYR A 40 -13.47 -1.18 2.78
CA TYR A 40 -12.30 -0.30 2.88
C TYR A 40 -10.91 -0.95 2.88
N ASN A 41 -10.76 -2.24 2.57
CA ASN A 41 -9.48 -2.73 2.04
C ASN A 41 -9.37 -2.24 0.58
N SER A 42 -8.74 -1.09 0.38
CA SER A 42 -8.51 -0.53 -0.95
C SER A 42 -7.24 -1.16 -1.52
N ILE A 43 -7.34 -1.81 -2.67
CA ILE A 43 -6.16 -2.08 -3.47
C ILE A 43 -5.68 -0.71 -3.96
N THR A 44 -4.56 -0.25 -3.45
CA THR A 44 -3.86 0.86 -4.08
C THR A 44 -3.39 0.37 -5.45
N LEU A 45 -4.14 0.73 -6.48
CA LEU A 45 -3.75 0.47 -7.85
C LEU A 45 -2.54 1.36 -8.13
N TYR A 46 -1.38 0.73 -8.31
CA TYR A 46 -0.19 1.40 -8.78
C TYR A 46 -0.16 1.31 -10.31
N CYS A 47 0.12 2.42 -10.98
CA CYS A 47 0.47 2.37 -12.39
C CYS A 47 1.87 1.77 -12.54
N GLU A 48 2.16 1.21 -13.71
CA GLU A 48 3.55 0.91 -14.08
C GLU A 48 4.35 2.24 -14.05
N VAL A 49 5.37 2.28 -13.20
CA VAL A 49 6.05 3.52 -12.82
C VAL A 49 6.85 4.13 -13.98
N ARG A 50 7.30 3.34 -14.96
CA ARG A 50 7.98 3.87 -16.16
C ARG A 50 7.01 4.54 -17.13
N ALA A 51 5.78 4.05 -17.21
CA ALA A 51 4.73 4.58 -18.07
C ALA A 51 3.98 5.77 -17.43
N ASN A 52 3.76 5.73 -16.12
CA ASN A 52 3.18 6.83 -15.37
C ASN A 52 3.91 7.00 -14.03
N PRO A 53 4.94 7.86 -13.94
CA PRO A 53 5.74 8.01 -12.74
C PRO A 53 4.92 8.54 -11.57
N VAL A 54 5.37 8.24 -10.36
CA VAL A 54 4.80 8.84 -9.15
C VAL A 54 5.08 10.34 -9.16
N ARG A 55 4.06 11.12 -8.82
CA ARG A 55 4.10 12.57 -8.73
C ARG A 55 3.87 12.97 -7.29
N ALA A 56 4.53 14.04 -6.87
CA ALA A 56 4.26 14.73 -5.63
C ALA A 56 3.83 16.17 -5.91
N TYR A 57 2.74 16.56 -5.26
CA TYR A 57 2.15 17.89 -5.33
C TYR A 57 2.38 18.57 -4.00
N TYR A 58 3.42 19.40 -3.89
CA TYR A 58 3.67 20.22 -2.71
C TYR A 58 2.86 21.51 -2.83
N LEU A 59 1.96 21.70 -1.88
CA LEU A 59 0.92 22.72 -1.87
C LEU A 59 1.16 23.65 -0.67
N VAL A 60 1.07 24.95 -0.90
CA VAL A 60 1.21 25.99 0.14
C VAL A 60 0.05 26.95 0.03
N GLY A 61 -0.57 27.32 1.14
CA GLY A 61 -1.68 28.28 1.18
C GLY A 61 -2.77 27.87 2.16
N ARG A 62 -3.74 28.79 2.38
CA ARG A 62 -4.82 28.60 3.35
C ARG A 62 -5.68 27.37 3.05
N ASP A 63 -5.81 27.01 1.77
CA ASP A 63 -6.61 25.86 1.34
C ASP A 63 -5.76 24.60 1.07
N ALA A 64 -4.47 24.57 1.41
CA ALA A 64 -3.59 23.42 1.13
C ALA A 64 -4.14 22.10 1.72
N ALA A 65 -4.67 22.13 2.94
CA ALA A 65 -5.30 20.98 3.57
C ALA A 65 -6.58 20.51 2.84
N VAL A 66 -7.37 21.45 2.33
CA VAL A 66 -8.61 21.17 1.56
C VAL A 66 -8.25 20.56 0.21
N ALA A 67 -7.31 21.17 -0.50
CA ALA A 67 -6.78 20.68 -1.76
C ALA A 67 -6.24 19.25 -1.61
N ALA A 68 -5.44 18.98 -0.58
CA ALA A 68 -4.91 17.65 -0.33
C ALA A 68 -6.00 16.59 -0.09
N ARG A 69 -7.03 16.94 0.69
CA ARG A 69 -8.19 16.06 0.95
C ARG A 69 -9.06 15.82 -0.29
N ALA A 70 -9.10 16.76 -1.22
CA ALA A 70 -9.80 16.59 -2.49
C ALA A 70 -8.99 15.71 -3.45
N LEU A 71 -7.69 16.01 -3.61
CA LEU A 71 -6.79 15.25 -4.47
C LEU A 71 -6.66 13.79 -4.03
N ILE A 72 -6.50 13.49 -2.74
CA ILE A 72 -6.33 12.11 -2.26
C ILE A 72 -7.52 11.18 -2.56
N LYS A 73 -8.69 11.75 -2.89
CA LYS A 73 -9.89 11.01 -3.27
C LYS A 73 -9.94 10.68 -4.76
N LEU A 74 -9.07 11.29 -5.58
CA LEU A 74 -8.99 10.99 -7.00
C LEU A 74 -8.36 9.59 -7.22
N PRO A 75 -8.74 8.90 -8.31
CA PRO A 75 -8.12 7.63 -8.67
C PRO A 75 -6.61 7.76 -8.77
N MET A 76 -5.90 6.73 -8.29
CA MET A 76 -4.43 6.63 -8.33
C MET A 76 -3.69 7.66 -7.47
N MET A 77 -4.37 8.29 -6.51
CA MET A 77 -3.73 9.09 -5.45
C MET A 77 -3.60 8.23 -4.19
N TYR A 78 -2.44 8.28 -3.53
CA TYR A 78 -2.02 7.23 -2.58
C TYR A 78 -1.87 7.70 -1.14
N SER A 79 -1.23 8.86 -0.96
CA SER A 79 -0.97 9.39 0.36
C SER A 79 -1.00 10.91 0.35
N ALA A 80 -1.41 11.50 1.46
CA ALA A 80 -1.35 12.93 1.70
C ALA A 80 -0.82 13.19 3.10
N LEU A 81 0.13 14.11 3.22
CA LEU A 81 0.59 14.66 4.50
C LEU A 81 0.12 16.10 4.55
N ILE A 82 -0.51 16.48 5.66
CA ILE A 82 -1.18 17.78 5.82
C ILE A 82 -0.62 18.46 7.06
N ASP A 83 -0.23 19.72 6.90
CA ASP A 83 0.19 20.65 7.95
C ASP A 83 -0.73 21.90 7.93
N VAL A 84 -0.46 22.91 8.76
CA VAL A 84 -1.34 24.07 8.99
C VAL A 84 -1.60 24.88 7.71
N ASP A 85 -0.56 25.18 6.91
CA ASP A 85 -0.66 25.96 5.65
C ASP A 85 0.09 25.29 4.48
N ALA A 86 0.38 24.00 4.63
CA ALA A 86 1.08 23.23 3.62
C ALA A 86 0.56 21.80 3.57
N ALA A 87 0.67 21.19 2.40
CA ALA A 87 0.38 19.77 2.24
C ALA A 87 1.24 19.18 1.12
N ILE A 88 1.48 17.88 1.17
CA ILE A 88 2.05 17.13 0.06
C ILE A 88 1.18 15.93 -0.25
N VAL A 89 0.84 15.76 -1.53
CA VAL A 89 0.03 14.64 -2.02
C VAL A 89 0.84 13.83 -3.01
N PHE A 90 0.80 12.51 -2.88
CA PHE A 90 1.49 11.57 -3.75
C PHE A 90 0.49 10.76 -4.56
N GLY A 91 0.78 10.54 -5.85
CA GLY A 91 -0.05 9.71 -6.71
C GLY A 91 0.50 9.49 -8.11
N GLN A 92 -0.17 8.68 -8.91
CA GLN A 92 0.06 8.47 -10.34
C GLN A 92 -1.25 8.78 -11.10
N PRO A 93 -1.73 10.04 -11.11
CA PRO A 93 -2.98 10.36 -11.78
C PRO A 93 -2.89 10.00 -13.27
N PRO A 94 -3.92 9.40 -13.88
CA PRO A 94 -3.94 9.17 -15.31
C PRO A 94 -3.83 10.50 -16.07
N PRO A 95 -3.23 10.55 -17.28
CA PRO A 95 -3.04 11.80 -18.01
C PRO A 95 -4.32 12.63 -18.20
N GLY A 96 -5.47 11.97 -18.41
CA GLY A 96 -6.78 12.64 -18.54
C GLY A 96 -7.28 13.35 -17.29
N TYR A 97 -6.72 13.06 -16.11
CA TYR A 97 -7.10 13.69 -14.84
C TYR A 97 -6.31 14.97 -14.56
N LEU A 98 -5.22 15.24 -15.27
CA LEU A 98 -4.36 16.40 -15.02
C LEU A 98 -5.12 17.73 -15.18
N ALA A 99 -5.95 17.85 -16.23
CA ALA A 99 -6.77 19.04 -16.45
C ALA A 99 -7.74 19.29 -15.28
N VAL A 100 -8.36 18.22 -14.75
CA VAL A 100 -9.28 18.29 -13.61
C VAL A 100 -8.53 18.68 -12.33
N ILE A 101 -7.35 18.12 -12.11
CA ILE A 101 -6.47 18.45 -10.98
C ILE A 101 -6.12 19.94 -11.00
N TYR A 102 -5.64 20.46 -12.14
CA TYR A 102 -5.27 21.87 -12.25
C TYR A 102 -6.47 22.81 -12.13
N GLN A 103 -7.60 22.46 -12.72
CA GLN A 103 -8.83 23.24 -12.59
C GLN A 103 -9.30 23.29 -11.13
N LEU A 104 -9.24 22.17 -10.40
CA LEU A 104 -9.56 22.12 -8.97
C LEU A 104 -8.62 23.03 -8.17
N LEU A 105 -7.32 22.91 -8.38
CA LEU A 105 -6.32 23.70 -7.65
C LEU A 105 -6.46 25.20 -7.93
N SER A 106 -6.79 25.59 -9.17
CA SER A 106 -7.00 27.01 -9.52
C SER A 106 -8.20 27.69 -8.85
N GLN A 107 -9.09 26.90 -8.23
CA GLN A 107 -10.27 27.40 -7.51
C GLN A 107 -10.03 27.56 -6.00
N LEU A 108 -8.86 27.14 -5.52
CA LEU A 108 -8.49 27.14 -4.10
C LEU A 108 -7.36 28.14 -3.86
N ASP A 109 -7.26 28.67 -2.65
CA ASP A 109 -6.14 29.50 -2.24
C ASP A 109 -4.91 28.64 -1.93
N VAL A 110 -4.26 28.18 -3.00
CA VAL A 110 -3.13 27.27 -2.95
C VAL A 110 -2.16 27.54 -4.10
N GLU A 111 -0.88 27.60 -3.76
CA GLU A 111 0.22 27.62 -4.70
C GLU A 111 0.92 26.26 -4.74
N MET A 112 1.52 25.94 -5.88
CA MET A 112 2.35 24.76 -6.07
C MET A 112 3.76 25.22 -6.45
N PRO A 113 4.57 25.70 -5.48
CA PRO A 113 5.78 26.47 -5.76
C PRO A 113 6.87 25.69 -6.51
N TYR A 114 6.85 24.36 -6.43
CA TYR A 114 7.78 23.49 -7.14
C TYR A 114 7.20 22.86 -8.41
N GLY A 115 5.97 23.26 -8.80
CA GLY A 115 5.24 22.55 -9.84
C GLY A 115 4.97 21.09 -9.47
N GLU A 116 4.76 20.26 -10.49
CA GLU A 116 4.71 18.81 -10.30
C GLU A 116 6.12 18.25 -10.07
N ILE A 117 6.33 17.62 -8.92
CA ILE A 117 7.56 16.89 -8.65
C ILE A 117 7.38 15.47 -9.18
N VAL A 118 8.07 15.14 -10.27
CA VAL A 118 8.04 13.79 -10.85
C VAL A 118 9.17 12.97 -10.25
N LEU A 119 8.83 11.87 -9.59
CA LEU A 119 9.82 10.97 -9.00
C LEU A 119 10.41 10.08 -10.10
N ASP A 120 11.74 9.94 -10.12
CA ASP A 120 12.42 9.04 -11.05
C ASP A 120 12.06 7.59 -10.73
N PRO A 121 11.49 6.83 -11.68
CA PRO A 121 11.22 5.40 -11.50
C PRO A 121 12.45 4.57 -11.11
N ALA A 122 13.66 5.01 -11.46
CA ALA A 122 14.91 4.35 -11.08
C ALA A 122 15.20 4.44 -9.58
N ASP A 123 14.77 5.52 -8.93
CA ASP A 123 14.96 5.78 -7.50
C ASP A 123 13.80 5.24 -6.65
N ILE A 124 12.68 4.85 -7.28
CA ILE A 124 11.55 4.23 -6.60
C ILE A 124 11.81 2.72 -6.44
N THR A 125 12.28 2.33 -5.26
CA THR A 125 12.23 0.91 -4.88
C THR A 125 10.81 0.51 -4.48
N ALA A 126 10.07 -0.09 -5.41
CA ALA A 126 8.83 -0.76 -5.06
C ALA A 126 9.14 -1.97 -4.17
N TRP A 127 8.88 -1.84 -2.86
CA TRP A 127 8.71 -3.01 -2.00
C TRP A 127 7.28 -3.52 -2.17
N LEU A 128 7.01 -4.12 -3.33
CA LEU A 128 5.79 -4.91 -3.49
C LEU A 128 5.97 -6.11 -2.56
N ASN A 129 5.30 -6.12 -1.40
CA ASN A 129 5.20 -7.33 -0.59
C ASN A 129 4.37 -8.31 -1.43
N PRO A 130 5.00 -9.26 -2.14
CA PRO A 130 4.25 -10.11 -3.03
C PRO A 130 3.58 -11.09 -2.10
N TYR A 131 2.31 -10.86 -1.72
CA TYR A 131 1.62 -11.75 -0.79
C TYR A 131 1.69 -13.21 -1.24
N TRP A 132 1.74 -13.43 -2.56
CA TRP A 132 2.02 -14.73 -3.19
C TRP A 132 3.40 -15.31 -2.88
N ALA A 133 4.44 -14.49 -2.71
CA ALA A 133 5.79 -14.88 -2.29
C ALA A 133 5.89 -15.15 -0.78
N PHE A 134 4.83 -14.86 -0.03
CA PHE A 134 4.59 -15.42 1.30
C PHE A 134 3.68 -16.65 1.20
N THR A 135 3.57 -17.27 0.02
CA THR A 135 2.89 -18.56 -0.17
C THR A 135 3.71 -19.50 -1.05
N ASP A 136 3.57 -20.80 -0.84
CA ASP A 136 4.07 -21.84 -1.76
C ASP A 136 2.97 -22.34 -2.73
N GLY A 137 1.87 -21.59 -2.84
CA GLY A 137 0.66 -21.99 -3.55
C GLY A 137 -0.33 -22.84 -2.73
N ARG A 138 0.01 -23.26 -1.49
CA ARG A 138 -0.88 -24.02 -0.60
C ARG A 138 -0.83 -23.59 0.88
N GLU A 139 0.28 -23.03 1.34
CA GLU A 139 0.55 -22.61 2.71
C GLU A 139 1.24 -21.24 2.78
N TRP A 140 1.09 -20.56 3.91
CA TRP A 140 1.78 -19.29 4.19
C TRP A 140 3.23 -19.53 4.60
N MET A 141 4.17 -18.85 3.94
CA MET A 141 5.60 -18.86 4.21
C MET A 141 6.00 -17.68 5.11
N TRP A 142 6.99 -17.89 5.97
CA TRP A 142 7.36 -16.89 6.97
C TRP A 142 8.23 -15.78 6.38
N PRO A 143 8.21 -14.56 6.96
CA PRO A 143 8.87 -13.41 6.35
C PRO A 143 10.37 -13.58 6.10
N GLU A 144 11.07 -14.36 6.91
CA GLU A 144 12.49 -14.69 6.70
C GLU A 144 12.69 -15.60 5.48
N GLU A 145 11.80 -16.58 5.27
CA GLU A 145 11.83 -17.55 4.15
C GLU A 145 11.41 -16.87 2.83
N ALA A 146 10.38 -16.03 2.88
CA ALA A 146 9.92 -15.24 1.74
C ALA A 146 10.99 -14.25 1.25
N ARG A 147 11.75 -13.62 2.17
CA ARG A 147 12.83 -12.69 1.82
C ARG A 147 13.97 -13.37 1.04
N ALA A 148 14.38 -14.57 1.44
CA ALA A 148 15.42 -15.33 0.72
C ALA A 148 14.96 -15.72 -0.70
N ARG A 149 13.70 -16.16 -0.84
CA ARG A 149 13.10 -16.50 -2.13
C ARG A 149 12.99 -15.29 -3.06
N ILE A 150 12.58 -14.13 -2.54
CA ILE A 150 12.50 -12.88 -3.31
C ILE A 150 13.91 -12.44 -3.78
N GLN A 151 14.95 -12.67 -2.98
CA GLN A 151 16.33 -12.35 -3.35
C GLN A 151 16.90 -13.29 -4.43
N LEU A 152 16.60 -14.59 -4.39
CA LEU A 152 16.98 -15.57 -5.43
C LEU A 152 16.35 -15.24 -6.78
N ILE A 153 15.04 -14.96 -6.79
CA ILE A 153 14.32 -14.59 -8.02
C ILE A 153 14.85 -13.27 -8.61
N ARG A 154 15.22 -12.30 -7.77
CA ARG A 154 15.84 -11.03 -8.21
C ARG A 154 17.21 -11.21 -8.87
N ARG A 155 17.90 -12.34 -8.64
CA ARG A 155 19.19 -12.67 -9.25
C ARG A 155 19.07 -13.46 -10.56
N GLY A 156 17.86 -13.81 -10.98
CA GLY A 156 17.63 -14.55 -12.24
C GLY A 156 17.97 -16.04 -12.15
N GLU A 157 18.17 -16.57 -10.95
CA GLU A 157 18.48 -17.98 -10.72
C GLU A 157 17.18 -18.69 -10.31
N SER A 158 16.58 -19.42 -11.27
CA SER A 158 15.43 -20.31 -11.07
C SER A 158 15.84 -21.76 -11.12
#